data_AF-A0A7J6LHN2-F1
#
_entry.id   AF-A0A7J6LHN2-F1
#
_cell.length_a   1.000
_cell.length_b   1.000
_cell.length_c   1.000
_cell.angle_alpha   90.00
_cell.angle_beta   90.00
_cell.angle_gamma   90.00
#
_symmetry.space_group_name_H-M   'P 1'
#
loop_
_entity.id
_entity.type
_entity.pdbx_description
1 polymer ?
#
loop_
_entity_poly.entity_id
_entity_poly.type
_entity_poly.pdbx_seq_one_letter_code
_entity_poly.pdbx_strand_id
1 'polypeptide(L)'
;MRLLPRLITSLSPFAEVAAQAAQNDVAIGGCEPSNFHTDTQFTELSIGTHVEGSACCNAEVNDSPTTVDGCCWRCIDSRGCEGWVWQPSTGKCWLVQGLGKEWYEDNVEAPRAVSLVMMPSPDRVCGLANATLPPLPSSFFPVLINNSSVIDFLNHQQPNGLGVVLGVGEGHFVKKLLTEWKDSAGVYLVDPYIHIWKGYDDPDNNLSDRDHQLRFEQLRNDLHYSPSIPDWKYAFMRDFSFSLAPWWQTKDLPRPTFIYVDGNPSYTAVRRDLDLWWPILATGGILSGSCFFDSDAPEKPIGVRSAVVEFAKESRSPSELILLDHASDRSECRGAHDWAIFKPIAAPTQQSENNSV
;
A
#
# COMPACT_ATOMS: atom_id res chain seq x y z
N MET A 1 92.88 -21.32 1.23
CA MET A 1 92.86 -19.86 1.00
C MET A 1 91.78 -19.58 -0.04
N ARG A 2 90.92 -18.60 0.24
CA ARG A 2 89.74 -18.12 -0.50
C ARG A 2 89.72 -18.38 -2.02
N LEU A 3 88.60 -18.92 -2.54
CA LEU A 3 87.63 -18.21 -3.40
C LEU A 3 86.53 -19.19 -3.88
N LEU A 4 85.28 -18.72 -3.83
CA LEU A 4 84.03 -19.38 -4.20
C LEU A 4 83.89 -19.60 -5.71
N PRO A 5 83.08 -20.58 -6.16
CA PRO A 5 82.33 -20.46 -7.41
C PRO A 5 80.83 -20.23 -7.11
N ARG A 6 80.31 -19.10 -7.62
CA ARG A 6 78.88 -18.85 -7.79
C ARG A 6 78.42 -19.62 -9.04
N LEU A 7 77.43 -20.49 -8.89
CA LEU A 7 76.63 -21.01 -9.99
C LEU A 7 75.21 -20.45 -9.89
N ILE A 8 74.79 -19.89 -11.02
CA ILE A 8 73.51 -19.26 -11.30
C ILE A 8 72.47 -20.36 -11.49
N THR A 9 71.34 -20.27 -10.78
CA THR A 9 70.09 -20.91 -11.24
C THR A 9 68.99 -19.86 -11.27
N SER A 10 68.48 -19.68 -12.49
CA SER A 10 67.34 -18.88 -12.88
C SER A 10 66.06 -19.54 -12.34
N LEU A 11 65.24 -18.79 -11.60
CA LEU A 11 63.86 -19.16 -11.32
C LEU A 11 62.93 -17.96 -11.56
N SER A 12 61.82 -18.31 -12.22
CA SER A 12 60.75 -17.54 -12.86
C SER A 12 60.06 -16.44 -12.01
N PRO A 13 59.57 -15.33 -12.62
CA PRO A 13 58.77 -14.32 -11.95
C PRO A 13 57.27 -14.62 -12.11
N PHE A 14 56.72 -15.60 -11.38
CA PHE A 14 55.27 -15.85 -11.34
C PHE A 14 54.83 -16.45 -9.98
N ALA A 15 55.17 -15.79 -8.87
CA ALA A 15 54.71 -16.21 -7.54
C ALA A 15 54.40 -15.04 -6.58
N GLU A 16 54.06 -13.85 -7.10
CA GLU A 16 53.84 -12.65 -6.28
C GLU A 16 52.60 -11.84 -6.72
N VAL A 17 51.50 -12.52 -7.04
CA VAL A 17 50.17 -11.89 -7.27
C VAL A 17 49.03 -12.60 -6.51
N ALA A 18 49.31 -13.63 -5.70
CA ALA A 18 48.27 -14.42 -5.01
C ALA A 18 48.16 -14.18 -3.48
N ALA A 19 48.72 -13.08 -2.96
CA ALA A 19 48.75 -12.82 -1.50
C ALA A 19 48.15 -11.46 -1.07
N GLN A 20 47.35 -10.81 -1.93
CA GLN A 20 46.73 -9.51 -1.64
C GLN A 20 45.21 -9.47 -1.86
N ALA A 21 44.53 -10.61 -1.73
CA ALA A 21 43.07 -10.72 -1.82
C ALA A 21 42.40 -11.35 -0.58
N ALA A 22 43.04 -11.28 0.60
CA ALA A 22 42.54 -11.90 1.83
C ALA A 22 42.64 -11.01 3.08
N GLN A 23 42.65 -9.69 2.95
CA GLN A 23 42.75 -8.77 4.10
C GLN A 23 41.82 -7.56 4.00
N ASN A 24 40.57 -7.78 3.60
CA ASN A 24 39.46 -6.88 3.91
C ASN A 24 38.33 -7.69 4.56
N ASP A 25 38.65 -8.42 5.64
CA ASP A 25 37.64 -8.90 6.57
C ASP A 25 37.23 -7.71 7.43
N VAL A 26 36.19 -7.00 6.98
CA VAL A 26 35.41 -6.13 7.87
C VAL A 26 34.84 -7.06 8.94
N ALA A 27 35.32 -6.93 10.18
CA ALA A 27 34.77 -7.66 11.31
C ALA A 27 33.28 -7.30 11.43
N ILE A 28 32.41 -8.20 10.98
CA ILE A 28 30.98 -8.10 11.21
C ILE A 28 30.80 -8.17 12.72
N GLY A 29 30.38 -7.06 13.34
CA GLY A 29 30.06 -7.03 14.76
C GLY A 29 29.08 -8.17 15.08
N GLY A 30 29.35 -8.92 16.15
CA GLY A 30 28.49 -10.04 16.54
C GLY A 30 27.05 -9.59 16.80
N CYS A 31 26.13 -10.57 16.89
CA CYS A 31 24.70 -10.37 17.18
C CYS A 31 24.40 -9.86 18.61
N GLU A 32 25.21 -8.96 19.15
CA GLU A 32 24.94 -8.32 20.43
C GLU A 32 23.84 -7.26 20.28
N PRO A 33 22.90 -7.16 21.23
CA PRO A 33 21.79 -6.20 21.16
C PRO A 33 22.20 -4.74 20.95
N SER A 34 23.39 -4.37 21.42
CA SER A 34 23.99 -3.04 21.23
C SER A 34 24.33 -2.71 19.77
N ASN A 35 24.43 -3.72 18.90
CA ASN A 35 24.71 -3.56 17.48
C ASN A 35 23.43 -3.53 16.62
N PHE A 36 22.25 -3.68 17.23
CA PHE A 36 20.99 -3.57 16.51
C PHE A 36 20.59 -2.11 16.38
N HIS A 37 20.50 -1.63 15.15
CA HIS A 37 19.82 -0.38 14.86
C HIS A 37 18.32 -0.64 14.82
N THR A 38 17.62 -0.32 15.90
CA THR A 38 16.14 -0.40 15.97
C THR A 38 15.46 0.68 15.11
N ASP A 39 16.20 1.68 14.65
CA ASP A 39 15.68 2.90 14.00
C ASP A 39 16.29 3.21 12.62
N THR A 40 17.06 2.32 12.01
CA THR A 40 17.38 2.48 10.58
C THR A 40 16.14 2.12 9.76
N GLN A 41 15.31 3.13 9.47
CA GLN A 41 14.34 3.03 8.41
C GLN A 41 15.10 2.70 7.13
N PHE A 42 14.89 1.49 6.60
CA PHE A 42 15.22 1.23 5.20
C PHE A 42 14.32 2.16 4.39
N THR A 43 14.89 3.20 3.80
CA THR A 43 14.18 3.95 2.78
C THR A 43 13.87 2.97 1.64
N GLU A 44 12.66 3.04 1.09
CA GLU A 44 12.13 2.12 0.07
C GLU A 44 13.03 1.92 -1.16
N LEU A 45 14.04 2.79 -1.35
CA LEU A 45 15.04 2.73 -2.41
C LEU A 45 16.20 1.74 -2.18
N SER A 46 16.22 1.04 -1.05
CA SER A 46 17.31 0.10 -0.72
C SER A 46 16.82 -1.25 -0.21
N ILE A 47 15.71 -1.76 -0.78
CA ILE A 47 15.32 -3.15 -0.57
C ILE A 47 16.28 -4.03 -1.36
N GLY A 48 17.30 -4.53 -0.67
CA GLY A 48 18.21 -5.53 -1.20
C GLY A 48 17.50 -6.80 -1.69
N THR A 49 18.10 -7.51 -2.64
CA THR A 49 17.63 -8.84 -3.06
C THR A 49 17.62 -9.82 -1.89
N HIS A 50 16.57 -10.62 -1.76
CA HIS A 50 16.53 -11.68 -0.77
C HIS A 50 17.59 -12.74 -1.04
N VAL A 51 18.27 -13.21 0.00
CA VAL A 51 19.29 -14.27 -0.11
C VAL A 51 18.75 -15.63 0.31
N GLU A 52 19.50 -16.68 0.00
CA GLU A 52 19.23 -18.04 0.46
C GLU A 52 19.07 -18.06 1.98
N GLY A 53 18.08 -18.82 2.46
CA GLY A 53 17.72 -18.81 3.88
C GLY A 53 16.83 -17.65 4.30
N SER A 54 16.43 -16.72 3.42
CA SER A 54 15.34 -15.77 3.68
C SER A 54 13.98 -16.49 3.78
N ALA A 55 13.04 -15.99 4.57
CA ALA A 55 11.71 -16.59 4.75
C ALA A 55 10.93 -16.79 3.43
N CYS A 56 11.23 -16.02 2.39
CA CYS A 56 10.61 -16.14 1.07
C CYS A 56 11.27 -17.18 0.15
N CYS A 57 12.51 -17.59 0.44
CA CYS A 57 13.34 -18.43 -0.44
C CYS A 57 13.76 -19.76 0.19
N ASN A 58 13.28 -20.08 1.39
CA ASN A 58 13.64 -21.34 2.05
C ASN A 58 12.73 -22.48 1.56
N ALA A 59 13.32 -23.50 0.92
CA ALA A 59 12.60 -24.65 0.36
C ALA A 59 11.99 -25.56 1.43
N GLU A 60 12.54 -25.51 2.64
CA GLU A 60 12.01 -26.19 3.82
C GLU A 60 11.65 -25.16 4.88
N VAL A 61 10.54 -25.40 5.59
CA VAL A 61 10.17 -24.61 6.76
C VAL A 61 11.20 -24.92 7.84
N ASN A 62 12.29 -24.14 7.89
CA ASN A 62 13.14 -24.13 9.07
C ASN A 62 12.26 -23.75 10.27
N ASP A 63 12.43 -24.47 11.38
CA ASP A 63 11.92 -24.06 12.68
C ASP A 63 12.28 -22.59 12.85
N SER A 64 11.25 -21.75 12.77
CA SER A 64 11.45 -20.32 12.50
C SER A 64 12.22 -19.70 13.65
N PRO A 65 13.20 -18.81 13.41
CA PRO A 65 13.88 -18.11 14.49
C PRO A 65 12.88 -17.22 15.19
N THR A 66 12.48 -17.63 16.38
CA THR A 66 11.47 -16.94 17.15
C THR A 66 11.96 -15.64 17.75
N THR A 67 13.26 -15.32 17.60
CA THR A 67 13.90 -14.15 18.20
C THR A 67 14.69 -13.33 17.19
N VAL A 68 14.87 -12.06 17.54
CA VAL A 68 15.72 -11.10 16.85
C VAL A 68 17.15 -11.62 16.64
N ASP A 69 17.74 -12.21 17.68
CA ASP A 69 19.08 -12.80 17.63
C ASP A 69 19.14 -13.96 16.65
N GLY A 70 18.08 -14.76 16.58
CA GLY A 70 17.97 -15.88 15.64
C GLY A 70 17.97 -15.43 14.18
N CYS A 71 17.37 -14.28 13.86
CA CYS A 71 17.47 -13.70 12.51
C CYS A 71 18.88 -13.18 12.21
N CYS A 72 19.53 -12.58 13.20
CA CYS A 72 20.91 -12.11 13.05
C CYS A 72 21.88 -13.26 12.77
N TRP A 73 21.83 -14.33 13.57
CA TRP A 73 22.69 -15.50 13.36
C TRP A 73 22.46 -16.14 11.99
N ARG A 74 21.21 -16.23 11.54
CA ARG A 74 20.92 -16.68 10.18
C ARG A 74 21.50 -15.80 9.10
N CYS A 75 21.48 -14.48 9.26
CA CYS A 75 22.11 -13.59 8.31
C CYS A 75 23.62 -13.86 8.24
N ILE A 76 24.29 -14.00 9.38
CA ILE A 76 25.72 -14.33 9.45
C ILE A 76 26.02 -15.66 8.74
N ASP A 77 25.19 -16.67 8.94
CA ASP A 77 25.36 -17.99 8.34
C ASP A 77 24.97 -18.05 6.85
N SER A 78 24.22 -17.06 6.36
CA SER A 78 23.70 -17.03 5.00
C SER A 78 24.63 -16.29 4.05
N ARG A 79 25.08 -16.97 3.01
CA ARG A 79 26.01 -16.41 2.03
C ARG A 79 25.39 -15.18 1.34
N GLY A 80 26.07 -14.05 1.45
CA GLY A 80 25.68 -12.80 0.80
C GLY A 80 24.68 -11.95 1.59
N CYS A 81 24.24 -12.39 2.78
CA CYS A 81 23.40 -11.55 3.62
C CYS A 81 24.18 -10.32 4.12
N GLU A 82 23.66 -9.14 3.85
CA GLU A 82 24.20 -7.86 4.32
C GLU A 82 23.31 -7.24 5.41
N GLY A 83 22.05 -7.68 5.52
CA GLY A 83 21.16 -7.32 6.62
C GLY A 83 19.91 -8.19 6.69
N TRP A 84 19.09 -7.97 7.72
CA TRP A 84 17.89 -8.76 7.96
C TRP A 84 16.74 -7.94 8.56
N VAL A 85 15.51 -8.44 8.40
CA VAL A 85 14.29 -7.93 9.02
C VAL A 85 13.65 -9.05 9.82
N TRP A 86 13.19 -8.78 11.04
CA TRP A 86 12.47 -9.74 11.90
C TRP A 86 11.02 -9.28 12.11
N GLN A 87 10.07 -10.20 11.97
CA GLN A 87 8.65 -9.96 12.27
C GLN A 87 8.31 -10.67 13.60
N PRO A 88 8.16 -9.93 14.72
CA PRO A 88 7.91 -10.53 16.03
C PRO A 88 6.65 -11.38 16.07
N SER A 89 5.60 -10.97 15.36
CA SER A 89 4.30 -11.67 15.37
C SER A 89 4.35 -13.06 14.74
N THR A 90 5.31 -13.34 13.85
CA THR A 90 5.40 -14.62 13.14
C THR A 90 6.73 -15.34 13.37
N GLY A 91 7.72 -14.70 14.01
CA GLY A 91 9.08 -15.22 14.12
C GLY A 91 9.77 -15.39 12.76
N LYS A 92 9.38 -14.62 11.74
CA LYS A 92 9.99 -14.73 10.40
C LYS A 92 11.17 -13.79 10.26
N CYS A 93 12.16 -14.22 9.47
CA CYS A 93 13.35 -13.44 9.12
C CYS A 93 13.45 -13.27 7.61
N TRP A 94 13.59 -12.04 7.13
CA TRP A 94 13.92 -11.75 5.73
C TRP A 94 15.38 -11.34 5.68
N LEU A 95 16.19 -12.14 5.00
CA LEU A 95 17.61 -11.88 4.81
C LEU A 95 17.78 -11.16 3.47
N VAL A 96 18.57 -10.10 3.43
CA VAL A 96 18.73 -9.22 2.25
C VAL A 96 20.21 -8.93 1.95
N GLN A 97 20.51 -8.73 0.66
CA GLN A 97 21.81 -8.32 0.12
C GLN A 97 21.67 -7.05 -0.72
N GLY A 98 22.66 -6.16 -0.70
CA GLY A 98 22.73 -4.96 -1.53
C GLY A 98 22.44 -3.69 -0.74
N LEU A 99 22.69 -3.69 0.57
CA LEU A 99 22.48 -2.52 1.40
C LEU A 99 23.55 -1.47 1.05
N GLY A 100 23.11 -0.31 0.55
CA GLY A 100 24.00 0.82 0.28
C GLY A 100 24.61 0.89 -1.13
N LYS A 101 24.12 0.13 -2.10
CA LYS A 101 24.43 0.39 -3.52
C LYS A 101 23.42 1.39 -4.08
N GLU A 102 23.79 2.67 -4.13
CA GLU A 102 23.07 3.67 -4.92
C GLU A 102 23.10 3.23 -6.40
N TRP A 103 21.94 2.91 -6.96
CA TRP A 103 21.79 2.66 -8.40
C TRP A 103 21.82 3.99 -9.14
N TYR A 104 23.01 4.44 -9.56
CA TYR A 104 23.16 5.43 -10.62
C TYR A 104 23.07 4.70 -11.97
N GLU A 105 21.87 4.67 -12.56
CA GLU A 105 21.74 4.48 -14.00
C GLU A 105 21.04 5.70 -14.60
N ASP A 106 21.76 6.38 -15.48
CA ASP A 106 21.28 7.47 -16.32
C ASP A 106 20.19 6.97 -17.28
N ASN A 107 19.10 7.75 -17.39
CA ASN A 107 17.99 7.70 -18.37
C ASN A 107 16.71 6.93 -17.97
N VAL A 108 15.77 7.70 -17.38
CA VAL A 108 14.29 7.62 -17.47
C VAL A 108 13.61 6.24 -17.34
N GLU A 109 12.97 6.02 -16.18
CA GLU A 109 11.55 5.67 -15.99
C GLU A 109 11.32 5.54 -14.47
N ALA A 110 10.27 6.15 -13.91
CA ALA A 110 10.04 6.13 -12.47
C ALA A 110 9.97 4.69 -11.93
N PRO A 111 10.84 4.28 -10.98
CA PRO A 111 10.86 2.91 -10.51
C PRO A 111 9.61 2.62 -9.69
N ARG A 112 8.99 1.47 -9.97
CA ARG A 112 7.84 0.93 -9.24
C ARG A 112 8.27 0.61 -7.81
N ALA A 113 7.75 1.35 -6.85
CA ALA A 113 7.79 0.96 -5.44
C ALA A 113 6.88 -0.26 -5.25
N VAL A 114 7.42 -1.32 -4.65
CA VAL A 114 6.62 -2.45 -4.16
C VAL A 114 6.90 -2.57 -2.67
N SER A 115 6.07 -1.91 -1.88
CA SER A 115 6.06 -2.07 -0.42
C SER A 115 5.62 -3.50 -0.09
N LEU A 116 6.34 -4.19 0.80
CA LEU A 116 5.93 -5.52 1.29
C LEU A 116 4.82 -5.32 2.33
N VAL A 117 3.60 -5.30 1.81
CA VAL A 117 2.37 -5.05 2.54
C VAL A 117 2.18 -6.13 3.60
N MET A 118 2.17 -5.74 4.88
CA MET A 118 1.48 -6.53 5.91
C MET A 118 0.00 -6.56 5.51
N MET A 119 -0.44 -7.64 4.89
CA MET A 119 -1.84 -7.80 4.57
C MET A 119 -2.66 -7.93 5.87
N PRO A 120 -3.87 -7.36 5.94
CA PRO A 120 -4.83 -7.75 6.97
C PRO A 120 -4.97 -9.28 6.97
N SER A 121 -5.12 -9.88 8.16
CA SER A 121 -5.05 -11.34 8.39
C SER A 121 -5.68 -12.17 7.25
N PRO A 122 -4.91 -13.06 6.57
CA PRO A 122 -5.41 -13.84 5.43
C PRO A 122 -6.65 -14.66 5.78
N ASP A 123 -6.77 -15.11 7.04
CA ASP A 123 -7.86 -15.97 7.50
C ASP A 123 -9.24 -15.28 7.45
N ARG A 124 -9.29 -13.94 7.48
CA ARG A 124 -10.55 -13.18 7.30
C ARG A 124 -10.80 -12.78 5.85
N VAL A 125 -9.73 -12.51 5.10
CA VAL A 125 -9.81 -12.06 3.71
C VAL A 125 -10.21 -13.20 2.78
N CYS A 126 -9.73 -14.42 3.03
CA CYS A 126 -10.03 -15.61 2.23
C CYS A 126 -11.51 -16.06 2.32
N GLY A 127 -12.26 -15.62 3.33
CA GLY A 127 -13.69 -15.92 3.48
C GLY A 127 -14.61 -15.08 2.59
N LEU A 128 -14.09 -14.03 1.94
CA LEU A 128 -14.91 -13.03 1.25
C LEU A 128 -15.25 -13.38 -0.20
N ALA A 129 -14.51 -14.32 -0.80
CA ALA A 129 -14.63 -14.61 -2.23
C ALA A 129 -16.03 -15.09 -2.67
N ASN A 130 -16.91 -15.49 -1.74
CA ASN A 130 -18.25 -15.99 -2.03
C ASN A 130 -19.36 -15.36 -1.16
N ALA A 131 -19.12 -14.20 -0.54
CA ALA A 131 -20.18 -13.52 0.20
C ALA A 131 -21.23 -12.96 -0.77
N THR A 132 -22.30 -13.72 -1.02
CA THR A 132 -23.47 -13.23 -1.76
C THR A 132 -24.12 -12.11 -0.96
N LEU A 133 -24.03 -10.87 -1.47
CA LEU A 133 -24.72 -9.74 -0.87
C LEU A 133 -26.24 -9.99 -0.91
N PRO A 134 -26.98 -9.62 0.15
CA PRO A 134 -28.44 -9.67 0.09
C PRO A 134 -28.93 -8.81 -1.07
N PRO A 135 -29.96 -9.26 -1.83
CA PRO A 135 -30.50 -8.47 -2.93
C PRO A 135 -31.07 -7.15 -2.37
N LEU A 136 -30.67 -6.04 -2.98
CA LEU A 136 -31.21 -4.73 -2.66
C LEU A 136 -32.72 -4.69 -3.02
N PRO A 137 -33.57 -4.06 -2.19
CA PRO A 137 -35.00 -3.92 -2.49
C PRO A 137 -35.21 -3.14 -3.79
N SER A 138 -36.08 -3.64 -4.67
CA SER A 138 -36.25 -3.22 -6.07
C SER A 138 -36.95 -1.87 -6.31
N SER A 139 -37.13 -1.03 -5.29
CA SER A 139 -37.96 0.19 -5.37
C SER A 139 -37.36 1.45 -4.75
N PHE A 140 -36.04 1.55 -4.61
CA PHE A 140 -35.41 2.78 -4.10
C PHE A 140 -34.97 3.68 -5.26
N PHE A 141 -35.61 4.84 -5.40
CA PHE A 141 -35.09 6.13 -5.92
C PHE A 141 -36.16 7.21 -5.63
N PRO A 142 -35.84 8.48 -5.33
CA PRO A 142 -34.52 9.12 -5.24
C PRO A 142 -34.19 9.59 -3.81
N VAL A 143 -32.89 9.85 -3.57
CA VAL A 143 -32.31 10.76 -2.55
C VAL A 143 -33.02 10.75 -1.20
N LEU A 144 -32.47 10.04 -0.21
CA LEU A 144 -32.55 10.38 1.22
C LEU A 144 -31.81 9.31 2.02
N ILE A 145 -30.47 9.37 2.00
CA ILE A 145 -29.74 8.92 3.18
C ILE A 145 -29.85 10.08 4.18
N ASN A 146 -30.95 10.04 4.93
CA ASN A 146 -31.26 10.92 6.04
C ASN A 146 -30.18 10.73 7.12
N ASN A 147 -29.26 11.68 7.27
CA ASN A 147 -28.24 11.79 8.33
C ASN A 147 -27.33 10.59 8.63
N SER A 148 -27.50 9.43 8.00
CA SER A 148 -26.63 8.27 8.23
C SER A 148 -25.34 8.43 7.44
N SER A 149 -24.23 8.29 8.15
CA SER A 149 -22.89 8.39 7.57
C SER A 149 -22.67 7.25 6.58
N VAL A 150 -21.72 7.40 5.64
CA VAL A 150 -21.26 6.30 4.78
C VAL A 150 -20.91 5.05 5.61
N ILE A 151 -20.40 5.24 6.83
CA ILE A 151 -20.01 4.18 7.75
C ILE A 151 -21.23 3.39 8.25
N ASP A 152 -22.35 4.06 8.53
CA ASP A 152 -23.59 3.39 8.91
C ASP A 152 -24.07 2.49 7.78
N PHE A 153 -24.02 2.96 6.53
CA PHE A 153 -24.34 2.13 5.38
C PHE A 153 -23.42 0.90 5.32
N LEU A 154 -22.10 1.09 5.47
CA LEU A 154 -21.12 0.01 5.43
C LEU A 154 -21.38 -1.05 6.51
N ASN A 155 -21.70 -0.64 7.73
CA ASN A 155 -22.04 -1.56 8.81
C ASN A 155 -23.28 -2.40 8.49
N HIS A 156 -24.28 -1.86 7.79
CA HIS A 156 -25.51 -2.59 7.47
C HIS A 156 -25.38 -3.48 6.22
N GLN A 157 -24.72 -2.98 5.17
CA GLN A 157 -24.75 -3.60 3.85
C GLN A 157 -23.44 -4.31 3.49
N GLN A 158 -22.33 -3.92 4.11
CA GLN A 158 -20.99 -4.44 3.85
C GLN A 158 -20.23 -4.71 5.17
N PRO A 159 -20.83 -5.37 6.19
CA PRO A 159 -20.21 -5.48 7.51
C PRO A 159 -18.81 -6.11 7.45
N ASN A 160 -18.60 -7.11 6.60
CA ASN A 160 -17.30 -7.77 6.39
C ASN A 160 -16.55 -7.24 5.16
N GLY A 161 -16.89 -6.06 4.67
CA GLY A 161 -16.32 -5.52 3.45
C GLY A 161 -14.83 -5.20 3.56
N LEU A 162 -14.15 -5.17 2.42
CA LEU A 162 -12.78 -4.68 2.30
C LEU A 162 -12.82 -3.24 1.79
N GLY A 163 -12.17 -2.33 2.52
CA GLY A 163 -12.08 -0.93 2.19
C GLY A 163 -10.77 -0.54 1.51
N VAL A 164 -10.82 0.50 0.67
CA VAL A 164 -9.66 1.23 0.17
C VAL A 164 -9.92 2.73 0.33
N VAL A 165 -8.97 3.47 0.88
CA VAL A 165 -9.04 4.93 0.98
C VAL A 165 -7.89 5.51 0.16
N LEU A 166 -8.22 6.36 -0.82
CA LEU A 166 -7.29 7.03 -1.73
C LEU A 166 -7.10 8.48 -1.30
N GLY A 167 -5.89 8.86 -0.93
CA GLY A 167 -5.62 10.17 -0.31
C GLY A 167 -6.00 10.16 1.16
N VAL A 168 -5.07 9.73 2.00
CA VAL A 168 -5.30 9.54 3.44
C VAL A 168 -4.97 10.81 4.22
N GLY A 169 -3.90 11.52 3.82
CA GLY A 169 -3.41 12.71 4.51
C GLY A 169 -3.17 12.47 6.00
N GLU A 170 -3.82 13.29 6.84
CA GLU A 170 -3.74 13.21 8.31
C GLU A 170 -4.64 12.12 8.92
N GLY A 171 -5.45 11.43 8.09
CA GLY A 171 -6.23 10.27 8.51
C GLY A 171 -7.46 10.56 9.37
N HIS A 172 -8.00 11.79 9.37
CA HIS A 172 -9.21 12.14 10.15
C HIS A 172 -10.40 11.21 9.82
N PHE A 173 -10.72 11.05 8.53
CA PHE A 173 -11.77 10.13 8.09
C PHE A 173 -11.41 8.67 8.39
N VAL A 174 -10.15 8.28 8.16
CA VAL A 174 -9.66 6.91 8.38
C VAL A 174 -9.81 6.48 9.84
N LYS A 175 -9.46 7.33 10.80
CA LYS A 175 -9.64 7.06 12.23
C LYS A 175 -11.10 6.77 12.54
N LYS A 176 -12.02 7.61 12.05
CA LYS A 176 -13.48 7.42 12.22
C LYS A 176 -13.93 6.10 11.58
N LEU A 177 -13.56 5.86 10.31
CA LEU A 177 -13.90 4.65 9.57
C LEU A 177 -13.44 3.38 10.30
N LEU A 178 -12.18 3.33 10.75
CA LEU A 178 -11.60 2.17 11.42
C LEU A 178 -12.21 1.92 12.80
N THR A 179 -12.61 2.96 13.53
CA THR A 179 -13.30 2.81 14.82
C THR A 179 -14.74 2.34 14.63
N GLU A 180 -15.46 2.87 13.64
CA GLU A 180 -16.91 2.72 13.54
C GLU A 180 -17.36 1.60 12.58
N TRP A 181 -16.58 1.23 11.56
CA TRP A 181 -16.89 0.09 10.68
C TRP A 181 -16.42 -1.21 11.32
N LYS A 182 -17.24 -1.77 12.22
CA LYS A 182 -16.79 -2.74 13.25
C LYS A 182 -16.23 -4.03 12.68
N ASP A 183 -16.95 -4.64 11.75
CA ASP A 183 -16.69 -5.99 11.28
C ASP A 183 -15.89 -6.05 9.98
N SER A 184 -15.37 -4.90 9.50
CA SER A 184 -14.65 -4.80 8.23
C SER A 184 -13.53 -5.82 8.13
N ALA A 185 -13.29 -6.37 6.94
CA ALA A 185 -12.16 -7.25 6.69
C ALA A 185 -10.80 -6.53 6.76
N GLY A 186 -10.81 -5.20 6.64
CA GLY A 186 -9.66 -4.34 6.73
C GLY A 186 -9.78 -3.17 5.77
N VAL A 187 -8.88 -2.20 5.89
CA VAL A 187 -8.83 -1.02 5.02
C VAL A 187 -7.41 -0.78 4.54
N TYR A 188 -7.24 -0.67 3.22
CA TYR A 188 -5.98 -0.23 2.63
C TYR A 188 -5.94 1.30 2.59
N LEU A 189 -4.90 1.88 3.18
CA LEU A 189 -4.69 3.31 3.33
C LEU A 189 -3.67 3.76 2.27
N VAL A 190 -4.16 4.27 1.14
CA VAL A 190 -3.35 4.56 -0.05
C VAL A 190 -3.05 6.04 -0.13
N ASP A 191 -1.78 6.40 0.06
CA ASP A 191 -1.30 7.77 -0.04
C ASP A 191 0.21 7.76 -0.27
N PRO A 192 0.74 8.49 -1.27
CA PRO A 192 2.17 8.44 -1.56
C PRO A 192 3.02 9.09 -0.45
N TYR A 193 2.47 9.99 0.38
CA TYR A 193 3.22 10.74 1.40
C TYR A 193 4.54 11.32 0.89
N ILE A 194 4.50 11.97 -0.27
CA ILE A 194 5.62 12.72 -0.87
C ILE A 194 5.11 14.03 -1.46
N HIS A 195 6.02 14.98 -1.64
CA HIS A 195 5.80 16.18 -2.40
C HIS A 195 5.58 15.86 -3.89
N ILE A 196 4.51 16.40 -4.48
CA ILE A 196 4.13 16.12 -5.86
C ILE A 196 4.57 17.29 -6.75
N TRP A 197 5.68 17.13 -7.44
CA TRP A 197 6.28 18.19 -8.28
C TRP A 197 5.47 18.55 -9.54
N LYS A 198 4.51 17.71 -9.96
CA LYS A 198 3.73 17.92 -11.19
C LYS A 198 2.29 17.43 -11.05
N GLY A 199 1.33 18.28 -11.42
CA GLY A 199 -0.09 17.92 -11.48
C GLY A 199 -0.81 17.96 -10.14
N TYR A 200 -0.18 18.53 -9.12
CA TYR A 200 -0.83 18.91 -7.86
C TYR A 200 -0.74 20.43 -7.73
N ASP A 201 -1.73 21.11 -8.32
CA ASP A 201 -1.73 22.57 -8.52
C ASP A 201 -2.17 23.34 -7.26
N ASP A 202 -1.95 22.77 -6.08
CA ASP A 202 -2.38 23.31 -4.80
C ASP A 202 -1.14 23.60 -3.94
N PRO A 203 -0.52 24.78 -4.09
CA PRO A 203 0.75 25.11 -3.45
C PRO A 203 0.65 25.14 -1.93
N ASP A 204 -0.54 25.40 -1.37
CA ASP A 204 -0.76 25.45 0.07
C ASP A 204 -0.79 24.05 0.71
N ASN A 205 -1.18 23.02 -0.06
CA ASN A 205 -1.28 21.64 0.43
C ASN A 205 -0.20 20.70 -0.08
N ASN A 206 0.59 21.12 -1.07
CA ASN A 206 1.73 20.37 -1.55
C ASN A 206 2.91 20.52 -0.59
N LEU A 207 2.81 19.85 0.56
CA LEU A 207 3.79 19.97 1.64
C LEU A 207 5.17 19.48 1.21
N SER A 208 6.19 19.85 1.99
CA SER A 208 7.53 19.27 1.81
C SER A 208 7.53 17.75 2.09
N ASP A 209 8.47 17.01 1.51
CA ASP A 209 8.65 15.57 1.79
C ASP A 209 8.82 15.31 3.29
N ARG A 210 9.51 16.21 4.00
CA ARG A 210 9.68 16.13 5.45
C ARG A 210 8.33 16.17 6.17
N ASP A 211 7.46 17.10 5.80
CA ASP A 211 6.17 17.27 6.47
C ASP A 211 5.21 16.12 6.10
N HIS A 212 5.26 15.62 4.87
CA HIS A 212 4.55 14.40 4.48
C HIS A 212 5.01 13.18 5.29
N GLN A 213 6.33 12.99 5.46
CA GLN A 213 6.86 11.92 6.30
C GLN A 213 6.40 12.07 7.76
N LEU A 214 6.40 13.29 8.31
CA LEU A 214 5.89 13.54 9.66
C LEU A 214 4.39 13.19 9.79
N ARG A 215 3.57 13.54 8.78
CA ARG A 215 2.14 13.17 8.74
C ARG A 215 1.94 11.66 8.71
N PHE A 216 2.69 10.95 7.88
CA PHE A 216 2.66 9.49 7.80
C PHE A 216 2.99 8.86 9.16
N GLU A 217 4.12 9.27 9.75
CA GLU A 217 4.58 8.74 11.04
C GLU A 217 3.60 9.02 12.17
N GLN A 218 3.04 10.23 12.21
CA GLN A 218 2.04 10.60 13.19
C GLN A 218 0.79 9.73 13.05
N LEU A 219 0.25 9.58 11.85
CA LEU A 219 -0.93 8.74 11.63
C LEU A 219 -0.65 7.27 11.95
N ARG A 220 0.51 6.75 11.53
CA ARG A 220 0.93 5.38 11.82
C ARG A 220 0.96 5.13 13.33
N ASN A 221 1.59 6.03 14.08
CA ASN A 221 1.66 5.93 15.54
C ASN A 221 0.27 6.06 16.18
N ASP A 222 -0.55 7.01 15.72
CA ASP A 222 -1.91 7.20 16.22
C ASP A 222 -2.78 5.95 16.03
N LEU A 223 -2.65 5.26 14.88
CA LEU A 223 -3.38 4.01 14.63
C LEU A 223 -2.81 2.84 15.44
N HIS A 224 -1.49 2.69 15.50
CA HIS A 224 -0.84 1.58 16.19
C HIS A 224 -1.07 1.61 17.71
N TYR A 225 -1.00 2.79 18.32
CA TYR A 225 -1.22 2.96 19.75
C TYR A 225 -2.70 3.15 20.14
N SER A 226 -3.62 3.13 19.17
CA SER A 226 -5.05 3.24 19.45
C SER A 226 -5.60 1.93 20.04
N PRO A 227 -6.13 1.92 21.27
CA PRO A 227 -6.72 0.71 21.87
C PRO A 227 -8.01 0.27 21.18
N SER A 228 -8.61 1.13 20.34
CA SER A 228 -9.88 0.86 19.64
C SER A 228 -9.70 0.35 18.22
N ILE A 229 -8.48 0.41 17.67
CA ILE A 229 -8.17 0.03 16.29
C ILE A 229 -7.11 -1.07 16.32
N PRO A 230 -7.47 -2.33 16.06
CA PRO A 230 -6.48 -3.39 16.06
C PRO A 230 -5.58 -3.31 14.82
N ASP A 231 -4.30 -3.62 14.98
CA ASP A 231 -3.27 -3.51 13.91
C ASP A 231 -3.63 -4.27 12.61
N TRP A 232 -4.38 -5.36 12.71
CA TRP A 232 -4.80 -6.12 11.53
C TRP A 232 -5.84 -5.42 10.67
N LYS A 233 -6.48 -4.35 11.17
CA LYS A 233 -7.62 -3.70 10.52
C LYS A 233 -7.21 -2.75 9.40
N TYR A 234 -5.94 -2.39 9.30
CA TYR A 234 -5.45 -1.47 8.30
C TYR A 234 -4.12 -1.91 7.72
N ALA A 235 -3.84 -1.46 6.50
CA ALA A 235 -2.54 -1.62 5.86
C ALA A 235 -2.20 -0.35 5.09
N PHE A 236 -1.03 0.23 5.38
CA PHE A 236 -0.54 1.39 4.63
C PHE A 236 0.00 0.98 3.26
N MET A 237 -0.31 1.78 2.26
CA MET A 237 0.14 1.66 0.88
C MET A 237 0.73 3.01 0.46
N ARG A 238 2.06 3.14 0.58
CA ARG A 238 2.79 4.36 0.21
C ARG A 238 3.00 4.47 -1.30
N ASP A 239 1.92 4.58 -2.05
CA ASP A 239 1.94 4.66 -3.51
C ASP A 239 0.81 5.56 -4.01
N PHE A 240 0.90 5.97 -5.27
CA PHE A 240 -0.16 6.67 -5.95
C PHE A 240 -1.34 5.74 -6.24
N SER A 241 -2.56 6.25 -6.05
CA SER A 241 -3.80 5.54 -6.38
C SER A 241 -3.82 4.97 -7.79
N PHE A 242 -3.30 5.72 -8.77
CA PHE A 242 -3.26 5.31 -10.18
C PHE A 242 -2.22 4.24 -10.50
N SER A 243 -1.16 4.13 -9.69
CA SER A 243 -0.13 3.08 -9.83
C SER A 243 -0.60 1.79 -9.20
N LEU A 244 -1.27 1.89 -8.05
CA LEU A 244 -1.75 0.75 -7.28
C LEU A 244 -2.90 0.01 -7.96
N ALA A 245 -3.84 0.70 -8.61
CA ALA A 245 -5.00 0.06 -9.24
C ALA A 245 -4.64 -1.02 -10.29
N PRO A 246 -3.77 -0.75 -11.29
CA PRO A 246 -3.32 -1.79 -12.21
C PRO A 246 -2.59 -2.95 -11.49
N TRP A 247 -1.74 -2.63 -10.51
CA TRP A 247 -1.03 -3.65 -9.74
C TRP A 247 -2.01 -4.57 -8.99
N TRP A 248 -3.05 -4.01 -8.40
CA TRP A 248 -4.11 -4.74 -7.70
C TRP A 248 -4.75 -5.81 -8.58
N GLN A 249 -5.07 -5.44 -9.83
CA GLN A 249 -5.60 -6.37 -10.83
C GLN A 249 -4.60 -7.48 -11.16
N THR A 250 -3.32 -7.15 -11.36
CA THR A 250 -2.30 -8.16 -11.72
C THR A 250 -1.99 -9.16 -10.62
N LYS A 251 -2.25 -8.79 -9.37
CA LYS A 251 -1.98 -9.64 -8.19
C LYS A 251 -3.17 -10.48 -7.76
N ASP A 252 -4.29 -10.39 -8.48
CA ASP A 252 -5.54 -11.07 -8.15
C ASP A 252 -5.95 -10.84 -6.68
N LEU A 253 -5.76 -9.60 -6.21
CA LEU A 253 -6.15 -9.23 -4.86
C LEU A 253 -7.68 -9.23 -4.74
N PRO A 254 -8.21 -9.53 -3.55
CA PRO A 254 -9.64 -9.47 -3.28
C PRO A 254 -10.23 -8.13 -3.73
N ARG A 255 -11.42 -8.18 -4.32
CA ARG A 255 -12.11 -6.99 -4.79
C ARG A 255 -12.64 -6.21 -3.59
N PRO A 256 -12.31 -4.92 -3.44
CA PRO A 256 -12.85 -4.11 -2.37
C PRO A 256 -14.34 -3.90 -2.57
N THR A 257 -15.11 -3.84 -1.48
CA THR A 257 -16.54 -3.51 -1.49
C THR A 257 -16.78 -2.03 -1.19
N PHE A 258 -15.75 -1.33 -0.73
CA PHE A 258 -15.78 0.10 -0.45
C PHE A 258 -14.48 0.75 -0.92
N ILE A 259 -14.62 1.84 -1.68
CA ILE A 259 -13.50 2.69 -2.09
C ILE A 259 -13.88 4.14 -1.79
N TYR A 260 -13.00 4.87 -1.12
CA TYR A 260 -13.19 6.29 -0.78
C TYR A 260 -12.12 7.15 -1.45
N VAL A 261 -12.52 8.16 -2.20
CA VAL A 261 -11.64 9.09 -2.95
C VAL A 261 -11.55 10.42 -2.19
N ASP A 262 -10.39 10.74 -1.62
CA ASP A 262 -10.10 11.96 -0.84
C ASP A 262 -8.69 12.54 -1.11
N GLY A 263 -8.20 12.27 -2.33
CA GLY A 263 -6.91 12.76 -2.83
C GLY A 263 -7.01 14.14 -3.50
N ASN A 264 -6.39 14.27 -4.67
CA ASN A 264 -6.39 15.52 -5.44
C ASN A 264 -7.81 15.83 -5.96
N PRO A 265 -8.40 17.00 -5.61
CA PRO A 265 -9.79 17.35 -5.93
C PRO A 265 -9.99 17.87 -7.36
N SER A 266 -8.94 17.90 -8.19
CA SER A 266 -9.08 18.28 -9.60
C SER A 266 -9.93 17.28 -10.36
N TYR A 267 -10.68 17.76 -11.34
CA TYR A 267 -11.49 16.92 -12.24
C TYR A 267 -10.68 15.74 -12.80
N THR A 268 -9.48 16.01 -13.30
CA THR A 268 -8.63 15.02 -13.96
C THR A 268 -8.15 13.92 -13.03
N ALA A 269 -7.82 14.26 -11.78
CA ALA A 269 -7.36 13.28 -10.80
C ALA A 269 -8.52 12.41 -10.32
N VAL A 270 -9.63 13.01 -9.92
CA VAL A 270 -10.84 12.29 -9.50
C VAL A 270 -11.32 11.37 -10.62
N ARG A 271 -11.45 11.90 -11.84
CA ARG A 271 -11.89 11.11 -12.99
C ARG A 271 -10.99 9.89 -13.24
N ARG A 272 -9.67 10.07 -13.16
CA ARG A 272 -8.70 8.98 -13.32
C ARG A 272 -8.87 7.90 -12.25
N ASP A 273 -9.07 8.29 -10.99
CA ASP A 273 -9.32 7.32 -9.91
C ASP A 273 -10.64 6.58 -10.13
N LEU A 274 -11.71 7.28 -10.51
CA LEU A 274 -13.00 6.64 -10.84
C LEU A 274 -12.84 5.59 -11.95
N ASP A 275 -12.16 5.94 -13.06
CA ASP A 275 -11.96 5.04 -14.20
C ASP A 275 -11.11 3.81 -13.86
N LEU A 276 -10.08 3.97 -13.01
CA LEU A 276 -9.17 2.88 -12.65
C LEU A 276 -9.75 1.96 -11.58
N TRP A 277 -10.44 2.51 -10.59
CA TRP A 277 -10.91 1.75 -9.43
C TRP A 277 -12.30 1.14 -9.62
N TRP A 278 -13.15 1.73 -10.46
CA TRP A 278 -14.47 1.17 -10.74
C TRP A 278 -14.45 -0.26 -11.30
N PRO A 279 -13.57 -0.61 -12.26
CA PRO A 279 -13.46 -1.99 -12.72
C PRO A 279 -12.99 -2.98 -11.64
N ILE A 280 -12.32 -2.51 -10.58
CA ILE A 280 -11.79 -3.31 -9.47
C ILE A 280 -12.83 -3.50 -8.37
N LEU A 281 -13.62 -2.46 -8.08
CA LEU A 281 -14.70 -2.48 -7.10
C LEU A 281 -15.61 -3.69 -7.29
N ALA A 282 -15.92 -4.39 -6.21
CA ALA A 282 -16.83 -5.52 -6.20
C ALA A 282 -18.24 -5.10 -6.64
N THR A 283 -18.95 -6.02 -7.28
CA THR A 283 -20.36 -5.86 -7.60
C THR A 283 -21.17 -5.64 -6.30
N GLY A 284 -22.08 -4.66 -6.27
CA GLY A 284 -22.79 -4.26 -5.04
C GLY A 284 -21.96 -3.39 -4.09
N GLY A 285 -20.70 -3.10 -4.44
CA GLY A 285 -19.84 -2.20 -3.69
C GLY A 285 -20.16 -0.72 -3.93
N ILE A 286 -19.52 0.14 -3.14
CA ILE A 286 -19.66 1.59 -3.21
C ILE A 286 -18.32 2.23 -3.56
N LEU A 287 -18.38 3.17 -4.50
CA LEU A 287 -17.34 4.17 -4.72
C LEU A 287 -17.83 5.49 -4.14
N SER A 288 -17.13 6.06 -3.18
CA SER A 288 -17.51 7.29 -2.48
C SER A 288 -16.32 8.24 -2.44
N GLY A 289 -16.55 9.49 -2.02
CA GLY A 289 -15.48 10.44 -1.80
C GLY A 289 -15.97 11.72 -1.15
N SER A 290 -15.02 12.60 -0.86
CA SER A 290 -15.27 13.88 -0.21
C SER A 290 -15.57 14.98 -1.23
N CYS A 291 -15.93 16.16 -0.72
CA CYS A 291 -15.86 17.42 -1.44
C CYS A 291 -16.69 17.47 -2.74
N PHE A 292 -17.95 17.04 -2.73
CA PHE A 292 -18.83 17.03 -3.90
C PHE A 292 -19.27 18.45 -4.34
N PHE A 293 -18.35 19.22 -4.89
CA PHE A 293 -18.61 20.51 -5.52
C PHE A 293 -17.57 20.77 -6.60
N ASP A 294 -17.81 21.82 -7.39
CA ASP A 294 -16.83 22.36 -8.32
C ASP A 294 -16.49 23.79 -7.89
N SER A 295 -15.25 24.21 -8.12
CA SER A 295 -14.77 25.57 -7.89
C SER A 295 -13.93 25.99 -9.09
N ASP A 296 -14.32 27.10 -9.72
CA ASP A 296 -13.59 27.71 -10.83
C ASP A 296 -12.48 28.66 -10.34
N ALA A 297 -12.06 28.56 -9.08
CA ALA A 297 -10.99 29.38 -8.53
C ALA A 297 -9.71 29.16 -9.35
N PRO A 298 -9.11 30.19 -9.98
CA PRO A 298 -7.99 30.03 -10.90
C PRO A 298 -6.76 29.35 -10.28
N GLU A 299 -6.56 29.58 -8.98
CA GLU A 299 -5.41 29.06 -8.22
C GLU A 299 -5.66 27.66 -7.67
N LYS A 300 -6.92 27.20 -7.62
CA LYS A 300 -7.30 25.93 -7.01
C LYS A 300 -8.59 25.39 -7.65
N PRO A 301 -8.53 24.94 -8.91
CA PRO A 301 -9.69 24.39 -9.57
C PRO A 301 -10.11 23.08 -8.90
N ILE A 302 -11.33 23.04 -8.40
CA ILE A 302 -11.97 21.83 -7.84
C ILE A 302 -12.97 21.34 -8.88
N GLY A 303 -12.89 20.07 -9.24
CA GLY A 303 -13.72 19.49 -10.31
C GLY A 303 -14.37 18.17 -9.93
N VAL A 304 -14.56 17.93 -8.63
CA VAL A 304 -15.06 16.67 -8.09
C VAL A 304 -16.46 16.38 -8.58
N ARG A 305 -17.38 17.35 -8.47
CA ARG A 305 -18.78 17.16 -8.86
C ARG A 305 -18.89 16.86 -10.35
N SER A 306 -18.20 17.62 -11.18
CA SER A 306 -18.18 17.40 -12.63
C SER A 306 -17.65 16.00 -12.98
N ALA A 307 -16.52 15.59 -12.39
CA ALA A 307 -15.94 14.26 -12.64
C ALA A 307 -16.88 13.12 -12.26
N VAL A 308 -17.49 13.20 -11.06
CA VAL A 308 -18.40 12.17 -10.53
C VAL A 308 -19.70 12.09 -11.34
N VAL A 309 -20.30 13.22 -11.70
CA VAL A 309 -21.56 13.25 -12.47
C VAL A 309 -21.37 12.72 -13.88
N GLU A 310 -20.28 13.10 -14.55
CA GLU A 310 -19.99 12.60 -15.90
C GLU A 310 -19.65 11.11 -15.89
N PHE A 311 -18.83 10.67 -14.93
CA PHE A 311 -18.54 9.26 -14.73
C PHE A 311 -19.81 8.43 -14.50
N ALA A 312 -20.69 8.88 -13.61
CA ALA A 312 -21.95 8.20 -13.33
C ALA A 312 -22.80 8.04 -14.61
N LYS A 313 -22.89 9.08 -15.45
CA LYS A 313 -23.61 9.05 -16.74
C LYS A 313 -23.00 8.06 -17.74
N GLU A 314 -21.67 7.97 -17.80
CA GLU A 314 -20.95 7.14 -18.78
C GLU A 314 -20.87 5.66 -18.42
N SER A 315 -20.93 5.32 -17.13
CA SER A 315 -20.69 3.97 -16.60
C SER A 315 -21.66 2.87 -17.09
N ARG A 316 -22.61 3.19 -17.99
CA ARG A 316 -23.59 2.31 -18.70
C ARG A 316 -24.43 1.39 -17.81
N SER A 317 -24.31 1.56 -16.51
CA SER A 317 -25.14 0.97 -15.49
C SER A 317 -26.09 2.06 -14.99
N PRO A 318 -27.33 1.74 -14.56
CA PRO A 318 -28.12 2.64 -13.74
C PRO A 318 -27.43 2.75 -12.37
N SER A 319 -26.29 3.43 -12.35
CA SER A 319 -25.52 3.73 -11.16
C SER A 319 -26.29 4.80 -10.40
N GLU A 320 -26.80 4.46 -9.22
CA GLU A 320 -27.45 5.43 -8.34
C GLU A 320 -26.37 6.37 -7.78
N LEU A 321 -26.33 7.61 -8.25
CA LEU A 321 -25.54 8.65 -7.61
C LEU A 321 -26.33 9.16 -6.40
N ILE A 322 -25.74 9.02 -5.20
CA ILE A 322 -26.30 9.50 -3.94
C ILE A 322 -25.42 10.60 -3.36
N LEU A 323 -26.05 11.67 -2.88
CA LEU A 323 -25.41 12.69 -2.07
C LEU A 323 -25.57 12.33 -0.60
N LEU A 324 -24.47 12.38 0.14
CA LEU A 324 -24.43 12.04 1.56
C LEU A 324 -24.42 13.34 2.37
N ASP A 325 -25.31 13.45 3.35
CA ASP A 325 -25.39 14.64 4.21
C ASP A 325 -24.30 14.62 5.30
N HIS A 326 -23.05 14.70 4.86
CA HIS A 326 -21.90 14.91 5.73
C HIS A 326 -21.15 16.12 5.21
N ALA A 327 -21.24 17.23 5.94
CA ALA A 327 -20.40 18.39 5.65
C ALA A 327 -18.94 18.00 5.91
N SER A 328 -18.10 18.14 4.90
CA SER A 328 -16.66 17.91 5.07
C SER A 328 -16.09 18.95 6.06
N ASP A 329 -15.39 18.48 7.09
CA ASP A 329 -14.68 19.33 8.05
C ASP A 329 -13.40 19.97 7.46
N ARG A 330 -13.03 19.60 6.22
CA ARG A 330 -11.90 20.24 5.54
C ARG A 330 -12.24 21.70 5.27
N SER A 331 -11.29 22.59 5.59
CA SER A 331 -11.37 24.02 5.30
C SER A 331 -11.71 24.33 3.84
N GLU A 332 -11.18 23.53 2.92
CA GLU A 332 -11.39 23.65 1.48
C GLU A 332 -12.76 23.18 1.03
N CYS A 333 -13.37 22.26 1.77
CA CYS A 333 -14.63 21.63 1.41
C CYS A 333 -15.75 22.05 2.36
N ARG A 334 -15.60 23.22 3.02
CA ARG A 334 -16.57 23.71 3.99
C ARG A 334 -17.96 23.80 3.38
N GLY A 335 -18.87 23.00 3.92
CA GLY A 335 -20.27 22.94 3.48
C GLY A 335 -20.50 22.09 2.22
N ALA A 336 -19.46 21.46 1.67
CA ALA A 336 -19.63 20.45 0.65
C ALA A 336 -20.00 19.10 1.27
N HIS A 337 -20.88 18.40 0.56
CA HIS A 337 -21.32 17.05 0.90
C HIS A 337 -20.33 16.00 0.41
N ASP A 338 -20.29 14.85 1.06
CA ASP A 338 -19.68 13.65 0.51
C ASP A 338 -20.59 13.04 -0.58
N TRP A 339 -20.03 12.21 -1.46
CA TRP A 339 -20.76 11.57 -2.55
C TRP A 339 -20.57 10.06 -2.56
N ALA A 340 -21.50 9.32 -3.15
CA ALA A 340 -21.42 7.88 -3.35
C ALA A 340 -22.06 7.44 -4.67
N ILE A 341 -21.45 6.47 -5.34
CA ILE A 341 -21.93 5.78 -6.53
C ILE A 341 -22.00 4.28 -6.20
N PHE A 342 -23.19 3.69 -6.41
CA PHE A 342 -23.43 2.27 -6.20
C PHE A 342 -23.12 1.47 -7.47
N LYS A 343 -22.28 0.45 -7.33
CA LYS A 343 -22.05 -0.50 -8.42
C LYS A 343 -23.17 -1.55 -8.41
N PRO A 344 -23.98 -1.65 -9.47
CA PRO A 344 -25.16 -2.50 -9.45
C PRO A 344 -24.79 -3.97 -9.27
N ILE A 345 -25.70 -4.73 -8.66
CA ILE A 345 -25.65 -6.19 -8.69
C ILE A 345 -25.93 -6.63 -10.12
N ALA A 346 -24.95 -7.29 -10.75
CA ALA A 346 -25.16 -7.88 -12.07
C ALA A 346 -26.41 -8.76 -11.99
N ALA A 347 -27.41 -8.45 -12.81
CA ALA A 347 -28.60 -9.30 -12.87
C ALA A 347 -28.14 -10.73 -13.14
N PRO A 348 -28.69 -11.74 -12.43
CA PRO A 348 -28.31 -13.12 -12.69
C PRO A 348 -28.48 -13.34 -14.18
N THR A 349 -27.37 -13.64 -14.87
CA THR A 349 -27.39 -13.98 -16.28
C THR A 349 -28.39 -15.12 -16.37
N GLN A 350 -29.56 -14.89 -16.96
CA GLN A 350 -30.50 -15.96 -17.22
C GLN A 350 -29.74 -16.93 -18.11
N GLN A 351 -29.16 -17.97 -17.52
CA GLN A 351 -28.62 -19.09 -18.27
C GLN A 351 -29.81 -19.60 -19.03
N SER A 352 -29.87 -19.30 -20.32
CA SER A 352 -30.91 -19.80 -21.19
C SER A 352 -30.85 -21.31 -21.06
N GLU A 353 -31.81 -21.89 -20.34
CA GLU A 353 -32.05 -23.32 -20.27
C GLU A 353 -32.48 -23.80 -21.65
N ASN A 354 -31.54 -23.82 -22.61
CA ASN A 354 -31.65 -24.57 -23.83
C ASN A 354 -31.26 -26.02 -23.53
N ASN A 355 -31.96 -26.65 -22.57
CA ASN A 355 -32.02 -28.10 -22.51
C ASN A 355 -33.01 -28.53 -23.59
N SER A 356 -32.47 -28.73 -24.78
CA SER A 356 -33.19 -29.32 -25.90
C SER A 356 -33.45 -30.80 -25.57
N VAL A 357 -34.73 -31.15 -25.67
CA VAL A 357 -35.34 -32.49 -25.55
C VAL A 357 -34.80 -33.47 -26.57
#